data_AF-A0A8T9D4Q7-F1
#
_entry.id   AF-A0A8T9D4Q7-F1
#
_cell.length_a   1.000
_cell.length_b   1.000
_cell.length_c   1.000
_cell.angle_alpha   90.00
_cell.angle_beta   90.00
_cell.angle_gamma   90.00
#
_symmetry.space_group_name_H-M   'P 1'
#
loop_
_entity.id
_entity.type
_entity.pdbx_description
1 polymer ?
#
loop_
_entity_poly.entity_id
_entity_poly.type
_entity_poly.pdbx_seq_one_letter_code
_entity_poly.pdbx_strand_id
1 'polypeptide(L)'
;MEHAIYLVTLVGTALVVAAAFSSLIAFRFGAPLLLLFLCIGLATGTDGLGIEFDNARVAYFAGSLALAIILFDSGFGTPLNALRQAAGPALSLATVGVVLTTGLFGAAAHSMLNLSWLESFLLGAAVASTDAAAVFFLLRAGEINLRERVRSTLEVESGTNDPIAIFLTITLVEIIAAHANPEANVLVTNLILGFVINMGLGAIVGVLGGLAIVRLVDRLNLDHGLLPIFVLTLSLMVFAAAGAIGGSGFLAVYLAGLISGNSDIRAVTILKRFQDGMSWLAQIIMFLILGLFATPSQFPAIMVPAVLLGLFLMFVARPVAVWLCLIPFRLPRPEVAFVSWVGLRGAVSILLAITPLLGGLENGRTIFNAAFMIVLVSLVIQGWTVGPLARRLGLIVPARLGPLDKVELELPGSAHHELLAYRVAQGSPVARGERIPRWARPSLVLRDGRSMRFQDMGRLAAGDQVYIFVPDRYPRLLDKLFASRAVVDPEDADFFGAFAVDPARSAAELEAAYTPGLTEAEQKLTVGALVTARLGGHAEYADRVLLGPIELIVRDVDDKGRITGLGLSFEPTAPVARVPVFLSAGEMGDRLSAFIRNWRKPAQTQAAPARTDDAEPPVEKATTGN
;
A
#
# COMPACT_ATOMS: atom_id res chain seq x y z
N MET A 1 -12.12 34.54 29.84
CA MET A 1 -11.30 33.32 29.63
C MET A 1 -12.12 32.04 29.83
N GLU A 2 -12.97 31.92 30.85
CA GLU A 2 -13.81 30.72 31.07
C GLU A 2 -14.73 30.38 29.90
N HIS A 3 -15.47 31.34 29.33
CA HIS A 3 -16.36 31.08 28.18
C HIS A 3 -15.63 30.70 26.88
N ALA A 4 -14.39 31.14 26.71
CA ALA A 4 -13.61 30.83 25.51
C ALA A 4 -13.24 29.35 25.45
N ILE A 5 -12.93 28.73 26.60
CA ILE A 5 -12.63 27.29 26.67
C ILE A 5 -13.85 26.47 26.26
N TYR A 6 -15.05 26.82 26.75
CA TYR A 6 -16.28 26.13 26.37
C TYR A 6 -16.62 26.31 24.90
N LEU A 7 -16.44 27.50 24.33
CA LEU A 7 -16.68 27.75 22.91
C LEU A 7 -15.71 27.00 22.01
N VAL A 8 -14.40 27.04 22.32
CA VAL A 8 -13.38 26.29 21.57
C VAL A 8 -13.63 24.78 21.66
N THR A 9 -13.99 24.28 22.84
CA THR A 9 -14.32 22.86 23.04
C THR A 9 -15.59 22.48 22.27
N LEU A 10 -16.63 23.31 22.31
CA LEU A 10 -17.87 23.07 21.58
C LEU A 10 -17.64 23.05 20.07
N VAL A 11 -16.90 24.04 19.54
CA VAL A 11 -16.56 24.10 18.12
C VAL A 11 -15.70 22.90 17.72
N GLY A 12 -14.63 22.61 18.48
CA GLY A 12 -13.75 21.48 18.20
C GLY A 12 -14.47 20.13 18.22
N THR A 13 -15.30 19.88 19.23
CA THR A 13 -16.08 18.64 19.32
C THR A 13 -17.18 18.58 18.25
N ALA A 14 -17.84 19.69 17.95
CA ALA A 14 -18.82 19.75 16.86
C ALA A 14 -18.19 19.45 15.49
N LEU A 15 -16.97 19.94 15.23
CA LEU A 15 -16.23 19.61 14.01
C LEU A 15 -15.86 18.13 13.92
N VAL A 16 -15.39 17.53 15.02
CA VAL A 16 -15.10 16.09 15.07
C VAL A 16 -16.37 15.26 14.86
N VAL A 17 -17.49 15.66 15.49
CA VAL A 17 -18.78 15.01 15.30
C VAL A 17 -19.26 15.15 13.85
N ALA A 18 -19.15 16.34 13.26
CA ALA A 18 -19.49 16.57 11.86
C ALA A 18 -18.63 15.71 10.92
N ALA A 19 -17.32 15.65 11.15
CA ALA A 19 -16.41 14.78 10.42
C ALA A 19 -16.82 13.30 10.55
N ALA A 20 -17.09 12.82 11.76
CA ALA A 20 -17.55 11.47 12.01
C ALA A 20 -18.87 11.15 11.29
N PHE A 21 -19.89 12.01 11.34
CA PHE A 21 -21.14 11.82 10.61
C PHE A 21 -20.95 11.88 9.09
N SER A 22 -20.05 12.75 8.62
CA SER A 22 -19.75 12.90 7.20
C SER A 22 -19.19 11.62 6.58
N SER A 23 -18.51 10.78 7.38
CA SER A 23 -18.04 9.46 6.97
C SER A 23 -19.17 8.56 6.47
N LEU A 24 -20.35 8.61 7.11
CA LEU A 24 -21.53 7.81 6.73
C LEU A 24 -22.08 8.22 5.35
N ILE A 25 -21.92 9.49 4.99
CA ILE A 25 -22.35 10.06 3.72
C ILE A 25 -21.31 9.79 2.63
N ALA A 26 -20.02 9.86 2.97
CA ALA A 26 -18.91 9.70 2.04
C ALA A 26 -18.91 8.32 1.35
N PHE A 27 -19.33 7.26 2.04
CA PHE A 27 -19.50 5.92 1.45
C PHE A 27 -20.50 5.89 0.28
N ARG A 28 -21.44 6.83 0.19
CA ARG A 28 -22.41 6.90 -0.92
C ARG A 28 -21.81 7.54 -2.18
N PHE A 29 -20.87 8.48 -2.03
CA PHE A 29 -20.31 9.26 -3.13
C PHE A 29 -18.94 8.73 -3.62
N GLY A 30 -18.37 7.73 -2.93
CA GLY A 30 -17.04 7.21 -3.24
C GLY A 30 -15.93 8.23 -3.00
N ALA A 31 -16.19 9.27 -2.21
CA ALA A 31 -15.26 10.35 -1.93
C ALA A 31 -14.21 9.94 -0.89
N PRO A 32 -12.94 10.35 -1.02
CA PRO A 32 -11.94 10.15 0.03
C PRO A 32 -12.37 10.82 1.33
N LEU A 33 -12.56 10.04 2.38
CA LEU A 33 -12.99 10.56 3.68
C LEU A 33 -12.03 11.64 4.22
N LEU A 34 -10.73 11.48 3.98
CA LEU A 34 -9.71 12.45 4.40
C LEU A 34 -9.86 13.80 3.69
N LEU A 35 -10.25 13.78 2.41
CA LEU A 35 -10.57 15.00 1.66
C LEU A 35 -11.77 15.71 2.29
N LEU A 36 -12.76 14.95 2.75
CA LEU A 36 -13.94 15.51 3.42
C LEU A 36 -13.57 16.19 4.73
N PHE A 37 -12.71 15.58 5.56
CA PHE A 37 -12.23 16.20 6.80
C PHE A 37 -11.45 17.49 6.51
N LEU A 38 -10.59 17.47 5.49
CA LEU A 38 -9.85 18.64 5.05
C LEU A 38 -10.78 19.77 4.58
N CYS A 39 -11.80 19.44 3.79
CA CYS A 39 -12.81 20.39 3.30
C CYS A 39 -13.68 20.95 4.43
N ILE A 40 -14.04 20.15 5.44
CA ILE A 40 -14.76 20.63 6.62
C ILE A 40 -13.88 21.64 7.38
N GLY A 41 -12.59 21.34 7.58
CA GLY A 41 -11.64 22.28 8.18
C GLY A 41 -11.55 23.58 7.38
N LEU A 42 -11.42 23.48 6.05
CA LEU A 42 -11.33 24.63 5.16
C LEU A 42 -12.60 25.50 5.18
N ALA A 43 -13.77 24.87 5.13
CA ALA A 43 -15.06 25.54 5.12
C ALA A 43 -15.41 26.19 6.48
N THR A 44 -14.79 25.72 7.55
CA THR A 44 -14.99 26.27 8.90
C THR A 44 -13.95 27.31 9.28
N GLY A 45 -12.81 27.35 8.58
CA GLY A 45 -11.71 28.29 8.82
C GLY A 45 -12.02 29.76 8.49
N THR A 46 -10.95 30.55 8.49
CA THR A 46 -10.94 32.02 8.35
C THR A 46 -11.86 32.54 7.23
N ASP A 47 -11.73 31.98 6.02
CA ASP A 47 -12.48 32.43 4.84
C ASP A 47 -13.85 31.73 4.68
N GLY A 48 -14.23 30.85 5.61
CA GLY A 48 -15.48 30.09 5.58
C GLY A 48 -16.48 30.59 6.61
N LEU A 49 -16.58 29.88 7.74
CA LEU A 49 -17.41 30.29 8.89
C LEU A 49 -16.73 31.36 9.77
N GLY A 50 -15.50 31.77 9.44
CA GLY A 50 -14.79 32.86 10.13
C GLY A 50 -14.00 32.42 11.36
N ILE A 51 -13.69 31.13 11.52
CA ILE A 51 -12.85 30.68 12.65
C ILE A 51 -11.39 31.02 12.33
N GLU A 52 -10.86 32.01 13.04
CA GLU A 52 -9.46 32.40 12.91
C GLU A 52 -8.52 31.43 13.63
N PHE A 53 -7.77 30.64 12.87
CA PHE A 53 -6.75 29.73 13.39
C PHE A 53 -5.44 29.90 12.61
N ASP A 54 -4.66 30.93 12.95
CA ASP A 54 -3.34 31.19 12.35
C ASP A 54 -2.21 30.94 13.38
N ASN A 55 -2.10 29.70 13.87
CA ASN A 55 -1.06 29.31 14.81
C ASN A 55 -0.29 28.08 14.33
N ALA A 56 0.76 28.34 13.54
CA ALA A 56 1.64 27.31 12.99
C ALA A 56 2.25 26.40 14.07
N ARG A 57 2.59 26.93 15.26
CA ARG A 57 3.18 26.13 16.35
C ARG A 57 2.20 25.12 16.91
N VAL A 58 0.97 25.54 17.18
CA VAL A 58 -0.08 24.65 17.69
C VAL A 58 -0.47 23.63 16.63
N ALA A 59 -0.62 24.06 15.37
CA ALA A 59 -0.91 23.16 14.25
C ALA A 59 0.17 22.08 14.07
N TYR A 60 1.45 22.49 14.08
CA TYR A 60 2.57 21.56 13.96
C TYR A 60 2.69 20.62 15.15
N PHE A 61 2.51 21.12 16.38
CA PHE A 61 2.53 20.29 17.59
C PHE A 61 1.42 19.24 17.59
N ALA A 62 0.17 19.66 17.36
CA ALA A 62 -0.97 18.75 17.31
C ALA A 62 -0.85 17.73 16.16
N GLY A 63 -0.42 18.19 14.97
CA GLY A 63 -0.20 17.32 13.81
C GLY A 63 0.97 16.34 14.02
N SER A 64 2.05 16.75 14.69
CA SER A 64 3.17 15.85 15.02
C SER A 64 2.77 14.77 16.01
N LEU A 65 1.95 15.13 17.01
CA LEU A 65 1.42 14.17 17.98
C LEU A 65 0.47 13.17 17.30
N ALA A 66 -0.45 13.66 16.47
CA ALA A 66 -1.34 12.83 15.68
C ALA A 66 -0.56 11.89 14.75
N LEU A 67 0.46 12.40 14.06
CA LEU A 67 1.31 11.61 13.18
C LEU A 67 2.09 10.53 13.95
N ALA A 68 2.58 10.82 15.16
CA ALA A 68 3.25 9.82 15.99
C ALA A 68 2.31 8.65 16.34
N ILE A 69 1.03 8.93 16.63
CA ILE A 69 0.01 7.90 16.88
C ILE A 69 -0.24 7.07 15.61
N ILE A 70 -0.42 7.74 14.46
CA ILE A 70 -0.68 7.08 13.17
C ILE A 70 0.49 6.20 12.74
N LEU A 71 1.73 6.66 12.91
CA LEU A 71 2.93 5.88 12.57
C LEU A 71 3.14 4.71 13.52
N PHE A 72 2.82 4.86 14.82
CA PHE A 72 2.86 3.75 15.75
C PHE A 72 1.90 2.65 15.32
N ASP A 73 0.64 3.01 15.04
CA ASP A 73 -0.40 2.09 14.58
C ASP A 73 0.00 1.40 13.25
N SER A 74 0.53 2.19 12.30
CA SER A 74 1.04 1.66 11.02
C SER A 74 2.16 0.64 11.23
N GLY A 75 3.13 0.93 12.10
CA GLY A 75 4.18 -0.02 12.47
C GLY A 75 3.59 -1.27 13.13
N PHE A 76 2.68 -1.10 14.09
CA PHE A 76 2.05 -2.17 14.85
C PHE A 76 1.25 -3.14 13.96
N GLY A 77 0.60 -2.63 12.90
CA GLY A 77 -0.16 -3.43 11.94
C GLY A 77 0.70 -4.16 10.90
N THR A 78 1.96 -3.77 10.70
CA THR A 78 2.82 -4.29 9.61
C THR A 78 3.46 -5.63 10.00
N PRO A 79 3.18 -6.75 9.29
CA PRO A 79 3.82 -8.03 9.60
C PRO A 79 5.30 -8.07 9.16
N LEU A 80 6.19 -8.56 10.03
CA LEU A 80 7.64 -8.64 9.77
C LEU A 80 7.98 -9.44 8.50
N ASN A 81 7.19 -10.46 8.17
CA ASN A 81 7.39 -11.26 6.96
C ASN A 81 7.13 -10.44 5.68
N ALA A 82 6.07 -9.63 5.68
CA ALA A 82 5.75 -8.71 4.59
C ALA A 82 6.85 -7.65 4.44
N LEU A 83 7.31 -7.07 5.56
CA LEU A 83 8.43 -6.14 5.57
C LEU A 83 9.68 -6.76 4.94
N ARG A 84 10.07 -7.98 5.34
CA ARG A 84 11.27 -8.63 4.78
C ARG A 84 11.18 -8.89 3.28
N GLN A 85 10.00 -9.21 2.76
CA GLN A 85 9.79 -9.46 1.34
C GLN A 85 9.78 -8.16 0.52
N ALA A 86 9.25 -7.07 1.08
CA ALA A 86 9.11 -5.78 0.38
C ALA A 86 10.19 -4.74 0.71
N ALA A 87 11.08 -5.00 1.68
CA ALA A 87 12.04 -4.02 2.20
C ALA A 87 12.97 -3.45 1.12
N GLY A 88 13.48 -4.28 0.21
CA GLY A 88 14.40 -3.83 -0.84
C GLY A 88 13.79 -2.73 -1.73
N PRO A 89 12.69 -3.04 -2.45
CA PRO A 89 11.95 -2.05 -3.23
C PRO A 89 11.53 -0.83 -2.40
N ALA A 90 10.91 -1.05 -1.24
CA ALA A 90 10.36 0.02 -0.43
C ALA A 90 11.43 0.97 0.14
N LEU A 91 12.57 0.46 0.62
CA LEU A 91 13.67 1.29 1.11
C LEU A 91 14.31 2.10 -0.03
N SER A 92 14.41 1.54 -1.24
CA SER A 92 14.91 2.28 -2.40
C SER A 92 14.00 3.45 -2.79
N LEU A 93 12.68 3.26 -2.67
CA LEU A 93 11.68 4.29 -2.91
C LEU A 93 11.70 5.36 -1.81
N ALA A 94 11.76 4.92 -0.55
CA ALA A 94 11.79 5.82 0.61
C ALA A 94 13.07 6.66 0.69
N THR A 95 14.21 6.19 0.17
CA THR A 95 15.48 6.94 0.19
C THR A 95 15.73 7.67 -1.12
N VAL A 96 16.13 6.93 -2.15
CA VAL A 96 16.49 7.47 -3.46
C VAL A 96 15.28 8.09 -4.14
N GLY A 97 14.11 7.46 -4.02
CA GLY A 97 12.87 7.97 -4.62
C GLY A 97 12.46 9.34 -4.07
N VAL A 98 12.65 9.58 -2.76
CA VAL A 98 12.38 10.87 -2.12
C VAL A 98 13.33 11.96 -2.62
N VAL A 99 14.63 11.65 -2.68
CA VAL A 99 15.64 12.60 -3.20
C VAL A 99 15.38 12.92 -4.67
N LEU A 100 15.09 11.91 -5.50
CA LEU A 100 14.76 12.11 -6.92
C LEU A 100 13.48 12.92 -7.09
N THR A 101 12.43 12.60 -6.32
CA THR A 101 11.17 13.35 -6.36
C THR A 101 11.40 14.80 -5.95
N THR A 102 12.18 15.03 -4.89
CA THR A 102 12.52 16.36 -4.39
C THR A 102 13.29 17.18 -5.43
N GLY A 103 14.29 16.58 -6.08
CA GLY A 103 15.08 17.24 -7.12
C GLY A 103 14.29 17.57 -8.37
N LEU A 104 13.55 16.58 -8.91
CA LEU A 104 12.73 16.76 -10.12
C LEU A 104 11.60 17.76 -9.89
N PHE A 105 10.88 17.62 -8.78
CA PHE A 105 9.79 18.52 -8.45
C PHE A 105 10.31 19.92 -8.11
N GLY A 106 11.38 20.03 -7.32
CA GLY A 106 11.98 21.31 -6.96
C GLY A 106 12.49 22.10 -8.16
N ALA A 107 13.07 21.42 -9.16
CA ALA A 107 13.46 22.07 -10.41
C ALA A 107 12.25 22.67 -11.17
N ALA A 108 11.13 21.95 -11.22
CA ALA A 108 9.89 22.47 -11.80
C ALA A 108 9.33 23.64 -10.97
N ALA A 109 9.29 23.50 -9.64
CA ALA A 109 8.77 24.51 -8.73
C ALA A 109 9.55 25.84 -8.82
N HIS A 110 10.88 25.78 -8.97
CA HIS A 110 11.73 26.97 -9.15
C HIS A 110 11.26 27.83 -10.33
N SER A 111 11.00 27.17 -11.48
CA SER A 111 10.57 27.86 -12.69
C SER A 111 9.15 28.43 -12.64
N MET A 112 8.26 27.86 -11.81
CA MET A 112 6.83 28.17 -11.82
C MET A 112 6.39 29.10 -10.68
N LEU A 113 7.07 29.06 -9.53
CA LEU A 113 6.71 29.83 -8.32
C LEU A 113 7.68 30.98 -8.01
N ASN A 114 8.73 31.18 -8.81
CA ASN A 114 9.79 32.17 -8.57
C ASN A 114 10.45 32.07 -7.19
N LEU A 115 10.46 30.87 -6.60
CA LEU A 115 11.13 30.57 -5.35
C LEU A 115 12.63 30.39 -5.59
N SER A 116 13.48 30.58 -4.57
CA SER A 116 14.89 30.19 -4.66
C SER A 116 15.03 28.67 -4.86
N TRP A 117 16.21 28.21 -5.31
CA TRP A 117 16.46 26.77 -5.49
C TRP A 117 16.24 25.98 -4.20
N LEU A 118 16.73 26.49 -3.06
CA LEU A 118 16.57 25.83 -1.77
C LEU A 118 15.10 25.79 -1.31
N GLU A 119 14.35 26.88 -1.47
CA GLU A 119 12.91 26.91 -1.17
C GLU A 119 12.10 25.97 -2.09
N SER A 120 12.53 25.84 -3.34
CA SER A 120 11.88 24.93 -4.29
C SER A 120 12.14 23.46 -3.95
N PHE A 121 13.37 23.11 -3.56
CA PHE A 121 13.69 21.78 -3.03
C PHE A 121 12.99 21.54 -1.69
N LEU A 122 12.82 22.56 -0.84
CA LEU A 122 12.07 22.46 0.40
C LEU A 122 10.60 22.11 0.13
N LEU A 123 9.95 22.80 -0.82
CA LEU A 123 8.61 22.44 -1.26
C LEU A 123 8.57 21.00 -1.81
N GLY A 124 9.56 20.62 -2.63
CA GLY A 124 9.71 19.26 -3.15
C GLY A 124 9.85 18.19 -2.07
N ALA A 125 10.63 18.46 -1.03
CA ALA A 125 10.82 17.54 0.11
C ALA A 125 9.53 17.38 0.90
N ALA A 126 8.81 18.48 1.16
CA ALA A 126 7.53 18.45 1.86
C ALA A 126 6.49 17.61 1.12
N VAL A 127 6.39 17.74 -0.22
CA VAL A 127 5.45 16.96 -1.04
C VAL A 127 6.00 15.61 -1.50
N ALA A 128 7.20 15.19 -1.08
CA ALA A 128 7.77 13.89 -1.44
C ALA A 128 7.24 12.73 -0.56
N SER A 129 6.72 13.04 0.63
CA SER A 129 6.02 12.09 1.51
C SER A 129 4.71 11.58 0.87
N THR A 130 4.34 10.35 1.21
CA THR A 130 3.19 9.61 0.66
C THR A 130 2.37 9.00 1.77
N ASP A 131 1.05 9.01 1.62
CA ASP A 131 0.12 8.50 2.63
C ASP A 131 -0.56 7.22 2.14
N ALA A 132 -0.02 6.07 2.56
CA ALA A 132 -0.61 4.79 2.24
C ALA A 132 -1.84 4.48 3.10
N ALA A 133 -1.97 5.05 4.30
CA ALA A 133 -3.15 4.86 5.14
C ALA A 133 -4.41 5.39 4.42
N ALA A 134 -4.30 6.55 3.78
CA ALA A 134 -5.33 7.11 2.90
C ALA A 134 -5.70 6.18 1.73
N VAL A 135 -4.70 5.59 1.09
CA VAL A 135 -4.87 4.67 -0.04
C VAL A 135 -5.58 3.40 0.40
N PHE A 136 -5.11 2.75 1.47
CA PHE A 136 -5.72 1.50 1.94
C PHE A 136 -7.13 1.72 2.48
N PHE A 137 -7.38 2.86 3.08
CA PHE A 137 -8.72 3.25 3.47
C PHE A 137 -9.66 3.30 2.25
N LEU A 138 -9.24 3.98 1.17
CA LEU A 138 -10.01 4.06 -0.08
C LEU A 138 -10.25 2.69 -0.72
N LEU A 139 -9.22 1.84 -0.74
CA LEU A 139 -9.32 0.49 -1.28
C LEU A 139 -10.26 -0.39 -0.46
N ARG A 140 -10.17 -0.32 0.88
CA ARG A 140 -11.05 -1.05 1.80
C ARG A 140 -12.50 -0.59 1.67
N ALA A 141 -12.73 0.71 1.55
CA ALA A 141 -14.07 1.27 1.31
C ALA A 141 -14.67 0.83 -0.04
N GLY A 142 -13.83 0.58 -1.05
CA GLY A 142 -14.23 0.02 -2.34
C GLY A 142 -14.25 -1.51 -2.41
N GLU A 143 -14.06 -2.21 -1.29
CA GLU A 143 -13.93 -3.68 -1.21
C GLU A 143 -12.83 -4.27 -2.12
N ILE A 144 -11.79 -3.48 -2.40
CA ILE A 144 -10.68 -3.85 -3.26
C ILE A 144 -9.55 -4.45 -2.42
N ASN A 145 -9.25 -5.72 -2.64
CA ASN A 145 -8.07 -6.39 -2.07
C ASN A 145 -6.95 -6.43 -3.10
N LEU A 146 -5.82 -5.79 -2.79
CA LEU A 146 -4.62 -5.81 -3.64
C LEU A 146 -3.80 -7.08 -3.42
N ARG A 147 -2.95 -7.40 -4.40
CA ARG A 147 -1.85 -8.36 -4.25
C ARG A 147 -0.97 -8.01 -3.05
N GLU A 148 -0.59 -9.02 -2.27
CA GLU A 148 0.11 -8.85 -0.99
C GLU A 148 1.45 -8.13 -1.15
N ARG A 149 2.23 -8.41 -2.20
CA ARG A 149 3.50 -7.71 -2.45
C ARG A 149 3.31 -6.24 -2.75
N VAL A 150 2.32 -5.88 -3.57
CA VAL A 150 2.03 -4.47 -3.90
C VAL A 150 1.58 -3.75 -2.64
N ARG A 151 0.66 -4.36 -1.88
CA ARG A 151 0.20 -3.84 -0.59
C ARG A 151 1.36 -3.62 0.38
N SER A 152 2.17 -4.66 0.61
CA SER A 152 3.31 -4.61 1.53
C SER A 152 4.34 -3.57 1.11
N THR A 153 4.60 -3.44 -0.20
CA THR A 153 5.53 -2.42 -0.72
C THR A 153 5.03 -1.01 -0.45
N LEU A 154 3.73 -0.75 -0.65
CA LEU A 154 3.12 0.55 -0.37
C LEU A 154 3.07 0.88 1.13
N GLU A 155 2.75 -0.11 1.99
CA GLU A 155 2.75 0.06 3.45
C GLU A 155 4.15 0.44 3.96
N VAL A 156 5.18 -0.30 3.51
CA VAL A 156 6.56 -0.07 3.94
C VAL A 156 7.14 1.21 3.32
N GLU A 157 6.82 1.50 2.05
CA GLU A 157 7.23 2.75 1.38
C GLU A 157 6.72 3.95 2.18
N SER A 158 5.41 4.02 2.45
CA SER A 158 4.81 5.16 3.14
C SER A 158 5.36 5.30 4.56
N GLY A 159 5.43 4.22 5.34
CA GLY A 159 5.95 4.27 6.71
C GLY A 159 7.43 4.68 6.80
N THR A 160 8.24 4.37 5.78
CA THR A 160 9.68 4.68 5.79
C THR A 160 10.02 6.00 5.09
N ASN A 161 9.22 6.40 4.08
CA ASN A 161 9.37 7.66 3.35
C ASN A 161 9.18 8.86 4.29
N ASP A 162 8.17 8.82 5.17
CA ASP A 162 7.82 9.94 6.04
C ASP A 162 8.99 10.45 6.88
N PRO A 163 9.71 9.63 7.67
CA PRO A 163 10.91 10.11 8.37
C PRO A 163 11.96 10.76 7.48
N ILE A 164 12.14 10.27 6.25
CA ILE A 164 13.17 10.75 5.31
C ILE A 164 12.75 12.11 4.74
N ALA A 165 11.48 12.25 4.34
CA ALA A 165 10.92 13.53 3.89
C ALA A 165 10.94 14.57 5.03
N ILE A 166 10.62 14.16 6.26
CA ILE A 166 10.65 15.03 7.43
C ILE A 166 12.08 15.54 7.70
N PHE A 167 13.06 14.63 7.73
CA PHE A 167 14.46 15.00 7.90
C PHE A 167 14.90 16.00 6.83
N LEU A 168 14.67 15.69 5.56
CA LEU A 168 15.09 16.53 4.45
C LEU A 168 14.44 17.93 4.51
N THR A 169 13.15 17.99 4.85
CA THR A 169 12.40 19.24 4.99
C THR A 169 12.96 20.10 6.12
N ILE A 170 13.12 19.54 7.33
CA ILE A 170 13.64 20.27 8.49
C ILE A 170 15.05 20.77 8.21
N THR A 171 15.93 19.93 7.65
CA THR A 171 17.29 20.35 7.33
C THR A 171 17.33 21.47 6.29
N LEU A 172 16.48 21.43 5.26
CA LEU A 172 16.40 22.53 4.29
C LEU A 172 15.91 23.83 4.93
N VAL A 173 14.93 23.77 5.85
CA VAL A 173 14.50 24.95 6.62
C VAL A 173 15.66 25.52 7.44
N GLU A 174 16.41 24.67 8.15
CA GLU A 174 17.56 25.11 8.95
C GLU A 174 18.65 25.77 8.10
N ILE A 175 18.98 25.19 6.93
CA ILE A 175 19.96 25.75 6.00
C ILE A 175 19.52 27.14 5.51
N ILE A 176 18.26 27.28 5.11
CA ILE A 176 17.72 28.56 4.61
C ILE A 176 17.68 29.59 5.73
N ALA A 177 17.17 29.23 6.91
CA ALA A 177 17.07 30.14 8.06
C ALA A 177 18.45 30.63 8.53
N ALA A 178 19.46 29.76 8.50
CA ALA A 178 20.83 30.10 8.88
C ALA A 178 21.54 31.05 7.88
N HIS A 179 20.93 31.36 6.73
CA HIS A 179 21.57 32.12 5.63
C HIS A 179 22.96 31.57 5.27
N ALA A 180 23.16 30.27 5.49
CA ALA A 180 24.45 29.67 5.34
C ALA A 180 24.76 29.63 3.83
N ASN A 181 25.91 30.19 3.44
CA ASN A 181 26.56 29.91 2.16
C ASN A 181 27.67 28.86 2.35
N PRO A 182 27.38 27.61 2.76
CA PRO A 182 28.41 26.61 2.90
C PRO A 182 28.87 26.19 1.51
N GLU A 183 30.17 25.90 1.38
CA GLU A 183 30.69 25.21 0.21
C GLU A 183 29.92 23.89 0.01
N ALA A 184 29.51 23.61 -1.23
CA ALA A 184 28.62 22.50 -1.56
C ALA A 184 29.11 21.13 -1.03
N ASN A 185 30.42 20.90 -1.00
CA ASN A 185 31.00 19.65 -0.49
C ASN A 185 30.85 19.50 1.04
N VAL A 186 30.98 20.59 1.79
CA VAL A 186 30.83 20.58 3.25
C VAL A 186 29.35 20.37 3.61
N LEU A 187 28.45 20.99 2.84
CA LEU A 187 27.00 20.81 3.00
C LEU A 187 26.57 19.36 2.80
N VAL A 188 26.99 18.73 1.70
CA VAL A 188 26.62 17.35 1.38
C VAL A 188 27.15 16.38 2.45
N THR A 189 28.39 16.57 2.90
CA THR A 189 29.00 15.72 3.93
C THR A 189 28.26 15.84 5.26
N ASN A 190 27.93 17.06 5.70
CA ASN A 190 27.19 17.30 6.92
C ASN A 190 25.75 16.78 6.84
N LEU A 191 25.11 16.88 5.67
CA LEU A 191 23.76 16.37 5.45
C LEU A 191 23.72 14.83 5.57
N ILE A 192 24.67 14.13 4.95
CA ILE A 192 24.77 12.67 5.03
C ILE A 192 25.07 12.24 6.47
N LEU A 193 26.02 12.89 7.14
CA LEU A 193 26.36 12.57 8.53
C LEU A 193 25.18 12.83 9.47
N GLY A 194 24.53 13.99 9.33
CA GLY A 194 23.33 14.34 10.08
C GLY A 194 22.19 13.34 9.85
N PHE A 195 22.00 12.89 8.62
CA PHE A 195 21.03 11.86 8.28
C PHE A 195 21.34 10.54 8.97
N VAL A 196 22.59 10.07 8.89
CA VAL A 196 23.01 8.80 9.51
C VAL A 196 22.85 8.86 11.03
N ILE A 197 23.20 9.98 11.67
CA ILE A 197 23.05 10.16 13.11
C ILE A 197 21.57 10.22 13.48
N ASN A 198 20.77 11.04 12.80
CA ASN A 198 19.36 11.25 13.11
C ASN A 198 18.54 9.96 12.93
N MET A 199 18.72 9.27 11.79
CA MET A 199 18.07 8.00 11.50
C MET A 199 18.62 6.88 12.37
N GLY A 200 19.94 6.84 12.60
CA GLY A 200 20.58 5.83 13.45
C GLY A 200 20.11 5.90 14.90
N LEU A 201 20.09 7.10 15.50
CA LEU A 201 19.57 7.32 16.85
C LEU A 201 18.07 7.01 16.92
N GLY A 202 17.29 7.47 15.94
CA GLY A 202 15.86 7.14 15.85
C GLY A 202 15.63 5.62 15.79
N ALA A 203 16.41 4.90 14.98
CA ALA A 203 16.32 3.45 14.85
C ALA A 203 16.70 2.74 16.15
N ILE A 204 17.81 3.13 16.80
CA ILE A 204 18.24 2.54 18.08
C ILE A 204 17.18 2.76 19.15
N VAL A 205 16.70 3.99 19.33
CA VAL A 205 15.68 4.31 20.34
C VAL A 205 14.35 3.63 20.03
N GLY A 206 13.94 3.57 18.76
CA GLY A 206 12.73 2.85 18.36
C GLY A 206 12.82 1.37 18.63
N VAL A 207 13.96 0.74 18.30
CA VAL A 207 14.17 -0.68 18.53
C VAL A 207 14.16 -1.02 20.02
N LEU A 208 14.94 -0.28 20.81
CA LEU A 208 15.00 -0.45 22.26
C LEU A 208 13.66 -0.11 22.93
N GLY A 209 12.96 0.92 22.43
CA GLY A 209 11.65 1.35 22.90
C GLY A 209 10.58 0.29 22.67
N GLY A 210 10.49 -0.28 21.47
CA GLY A 210 9.58 -1.39 21.18
C GLY A 210 9.84 -2.61 22.07
N LEU A 211 11.11 -2.99 22.22
CA LEU A 211 11.52 -4.07 23.12
C LEU A 211 11.21 -3.79 24.60
N ALA A 212 11.28 -2.53 25.02
CA ALA A 212 10.92 -2.10 26.37
C ALA A 212 9.41 -2.14 26.59
N ILE A 213 8.61 -1.69 25.60
CA ILE A 213 7.14 -1.77 25.63
C ILE A 213 6.71 -3.21 25.85
N VAL A 214 7.20 -4.15 25.03
CA VAL A 214 6.87 -5.57 25.15
C VAL A 214 7.21 -6.10 26.55
N ARG A 215 8.44 -5.86 27.02
CA ARG A 215 8.88 -6.31 28.35
C ARG A 215 8.09 -5.72 29.49
N LEU A 216 7.69 -4.45 29.40
CA LEU A 216 6.90 -3.78 30.42
C LEU A 216 5.49 -4.32 30.45
N VAL A 217 4.86 -4.52 29.29
CA VAL A 217 3.52 -5.12 29.19
C VAL A 217 3.51 -6.54 29.74
N ASP A 218 4.53 -7.35 29.43
CA ASP A 218 4.58 -8.73 29.91
C ASP A 218 4.83 -8.85 31.41
N ARG A 219 5.58 -7.90 31.98
CA ARG A 219 5.90 -7.87 33.41
C ARG A 219 4.84 -7.22 34.27
N LEU A 220 4.15 -6.20 33.74
CA LEU A 220 3.14 -5.45 34.48
C LEU A 220 1.78 -6.07 34.19
N ASN A 221 1.17 -6.68 35.20
CA ASN A 221 -0.19 -7.21 35.09
C ASN A 221 -1.21 -6.05 35.16
N LEU A 222 -1.26 -5.27 34.09
CA LEU A 222 -2.15 -4.12 33.94
C LEU A 222 -3.57 -4.60 33.65
N ASP A 223 -4.55 -3.80 34.10
CA ASP A 223 -5.96 -4.02 33.76
C ASP A 223 -6.19 -3.86 32.25
N HIS A 224 -7.14 -4.63 31.68
CA HIS A 224 -7.47 -4.63 30.25
C HIS A 224 -7.84 -3.23 29.73
N GLY A 225 -8.41 -2.35 30.57
CA GLY A 225 -8.73 -0.97 30.17
C GLY A 225 -7.51 -0.04 30.15
N LEU A 226 -6.54 -0.26 31.04
CA LEU A 226 -5.35 0.59 31.18
C LEU A 226 -4.24 0.20 30.19
N LEU A 227 -4.17 -1.08 29.81
CA LEU A 227 -3.12 -1.61 28.95
C LEU A 227 -2.98 -0.85 27.61
N PRO A 228 -4.05 -0.58 26.83
CA PRO A 228 -3.90 0.15 25.57
C PRO A 228 -3.44 1.60 25.75
N ILE A 229 -3.93 2.27 26.79
CA ILE A 229 -3.51 3.64 27.15
C ILE A 229 -2.02 3.65 27.51
N PHE A 230 -1.57 2.65 28.26
CA PHE A 230 -0.17 2.51 28.65
C PHE A 230 0.75 2.33 27.45
N VAL A 231 0.40 1.44 26.52
CA VAL A 231 1.19 1.23 25.28
C VAL A 231 1.24 2.49 24.43
N LEU A 232 0.11 3.18 24.23
CA LEU A 232 0.06 4.44 23.49
C LEU A 232 0.93 5.53 24.16
N THR A 233 0.89 5.62 25.49
CA THR A 233 1.69 6.62 26.21
C THR A 233 3.19 6.31 26.10
N LEU A 234 3.57 5.03 26.19
CA LEU A 234 4.95 4.61 25.99
C LEU A 234 5.43 4.88 24.56
N SER A 235 4.59 4.68 23.54
CA SER A 235 4.98 4.97 22.16
C SER A 235 5.24 6.47 21.95
N LEU A 236 4.39 7.34 22.52
CA LEU A 236 4.62 8.78 22.53
C LEU A 236 5.87 9.18 23.32
N MET A 237 6.19 8.45 24.39
CA MET A 237 7.43 8.66 25.14
C MET A 237 8.66 8.28 24.30
N VAL A 238 8.61 7.19 23.53
CA VAL A 238 9.67 6.80 22.58
C VAL A 238 9.86 7.87 21.51
N PHE A 239 8.76 8.36 20.93
CA PHE A 239 8.76 9.48 19.97
C PHE A 239 9.48 10.72 20.55
N ALA A 240 9.05 11.17 21.73
CA ALA A 240 9.58 12.37 22.36
C ALA A 240 11.04 12.20 22.81
N ALA A 241 11.40 11.05 23.37
CA ALA A 241 12.75 10.76 23.82
C ALA A 241 13.75 10.71 22.65
N ALA A 242 13.37 10.06 21.55
CA ALA A 242 14.20 10.04 20.33
C ALA A 242 14.40 11.45 19.77
N GLY A 243 13.33 12.25 19.67
CA GLY A 243 13.43 13.64 19.24
C GLY A 243 14.31 14.50 20.14
N ALA A 244 14.19 14.33 21.46
CA ALA A 244 14.96 15.10 22.44
C ALA A 244 16.48 14.86 22.38
N ILE A 245 16.93 13.66 21.97
CA ILE A 245 18.35 13.34 21.80
C ILE A 245 18.87 13.61 20.38
N GLY A 246 18.06 14.23 19.50
CA GLY A 246 18.43 14.56 18.12
C GLY A 246 18.22 13.42 17.10
N GLY A 247 17.54 12.34 17.47
CA GLY A 247 17.11 11.29 16.56
C GLY A 247 15.76 11.57 15.90
N SER A 248 15.42 10.82 14.85
CA SER A 248 14.08 10.88 14.24
C SER A 248 13.04 10.24 15.17
N GLY A 249 12.25 11.06 15.85
CA GLY A 249 11.13 10.59 16.67
C GLY A 249 10.09 9.79 15.88
N PHE A 250 9.81 10.21 14.64
CA PHE A 250 8.86 9.54 13.75
C PHE A 250 9.35 8.15 13.31
N LEU A 251 10.64 7.99 13.00
CA LEU A 251 11.22 6.67 12.74
C LEU A 251 11.21 5.79 13.99
N ALA A 252 11.55 6.38 15.15
CA ALA A 252 11.60 5.66 16.41
C ALA A 252 10.23 5.07 16.78
N VAL A 253 9.17 5.86 16.67
CA VAL A 253 7.82 5.41 17.01
C VAL A 253 7.28 4.37 16.00
N TYR A 254 7.57 4.52 14.72
CA TYR A 254 7.24 3.52 13.70
C TYR A 254 7.91 2.16 13.99
N LEU A 255 9.21 2.16 14.29
CA LEU A 255 9.95 0.94 14.61
C LEU A 255 9.54 0.33 15.95
N ALA A 256 9.19 1.16 16.94
CA ALA A 256 8.62 0.68 18.19
C ALA A 256 7.27 -0.01 17.98
N GLY A 257 6.42 0.54 17.12
CA GLY A 257 5.19 -0.09 16.64
C GLY A 257 5.46 -1.43 15.96
N LEU A 258 6.38 -1.45 14.99
CA LEU A 258 6.77 -2.65 14.26
C LEU A 258 7.23 -3.80 15.18
N ILE A 259 8.07 -3.51 16.17
CA ILE A 259 8.55 -4.53 17.11
C ILE A 259 7.44 -5.00 18.03
N SER A 260 6.67 -4.07 18.59
CA SER A 260 5.60 -4.42 19.54
C SER A 260 4.49 -5.22 18.85
N GLY A 261 4.06 -4.83 17.64
CA GLY A 261 3.01 -5.52 16.89
C GLY A 261 3.37 -6.93 16.40
N ASN A 262 4.67 -7.23 16.32
CA ASN A 262 5.18 -8.55 15.92
C ASN A 262 5.73 -9.38 17.09
N SER A 263 5.51 -8.92 18.32
CA SER A 263 5.85 -9.65 19.54
C SER A 263 4.61 -10.33 20.11
N ASP A 264 4.82 -11.35 20.95
CA ASP A 264 3.74 -12.07 21.64
C ASP A 264 3.25 -11.26 22.85
N ILE A 265 2.46 -10.22 22.58
CA ILE A 265 1.90 -9.31 23.60
C ILE A 265 0.52 -9.81 24.04
N ARG A 266 0.27 -9.83 25.35
CA ARG A 266 -1.07 -10.12 25.92
C ARG A 266 -2.14 -9.16 25.38
N ALA A 267 -3.37 -9.64 25.18
CA ALA A 267 -4.51 -8.85 24.73
C ALA A 267 -4.27 -8.06 23.42
N VAL A 268 -3.51 -8.65 22.48
CA VAL A 268 -3.16 -8.01 21.19
C VAL A 268 -4.40 -7.54 20.42
N THR A 269 -5.51 -8.28 20.47
CA THR A 269 -6.76 -7.90 19.78
C THR A 269 -7.39 -6.64 20.38
N ILE A 270 -7.37 -6.49 21.71
CA ILE A 270 -7.86 -5.27 22.39
C ILE A 270 -6.96 -4.08 22.00
N LEU A 271 -5.64 -4.30 22.03
CA LEU A 271 -4.66 -3.28 21.67
C LEU A 271 -4.83 -2.81 20.22
N LYS A 272 -4.99 -3.74 19.26
CA LYS A 272 -5.24 -3.42 17.84
C LYS A 272 -6.50 -2.57 17.66
N ARG A 273 -7.62 -2.96 18.27
CA ARG A 273 -8.89 -2.21 18.14
C ARG A 273 -8.79 -0.82 18.74
N PHE A 274 -8.11 -0.68 19.87
CA PHE A 274 -7.91 0.62 20.50
C PHE A 274 -6.99 1.51 19.68
N GLN A 275 -5.86 0.99 19.18
CA GLN A 275 -4.93 1.72 18.33
C GLN A 275 -5.57 2.16 17.02
N ASP A 276 -6.35 1.30 16.36
CA ASP A 276 -7.12 1.65 15.15
C ASP A 276 -8.07 2.83 15.43
N GLY A 277 -8.84 2.77 16.53
CA GLY A 277 -9.71 3.88 16.94
C GLY A 277 -8.97 5.19 17.25
N MET A 278 -7.80 5.11 17.89
CA MET A 278 -6.97 6.28 18.19
C MET A 278 -6.29 6.86 16.94
N SER A 279 -5.86 6.00 16.01
CA SER A 279 -5.31 6.37 14.71
C SER A 279 -6.36 7.13 13.88
N TRP A 280 -7.60 6.64 13.86
CA TRP A 280 -8.75 7.34 13.25
C TRP A 280 -8.99 8.72 13.86
N LEU A 281 -9.01 8.81 15.18
CA LEU A 281 -9.20 10.09 15.86
C LEU A 281 -8.05 11.06 15.54
N ALA A 282 -6.81 10.57 15.55
CA ALA A 282 -5.63 11.34 15.19
C ALA A 282 -5.71 11.87 13.75
N GLN A 283 -6.13 11.05 12.79
CA GLN A 283 -6.33 11.46 11.39
C GLN A 283 -7.39 12.56 11.26
N ILE A 284 -8.57 12.38 11.89
CA ILE A 284 -9.65 13.38 11.88
C ILE A 284 -9.15 14.72 12.42
N ILE A 285 -8.52 14.70 13.60
CA ILE A 285 -7.99 15.91 14.25
C ILE A 285 -6.93 16.57 13.36
N MET A 286 -5.99 15.79 12.81
CA MET A 286 -4.91 16.30 11.98
C MET A 286 -5.45 16.98 10.72
N PHE A 287 -6.31 16.32 9.94
CA PHE A 287 -6.86 16.91 8.72
C PHE A 287 -7.77 18.12 8.98
N LEU A 288 -8.55 18.11 10.07
CA LEU A 288 -9.36 19.26 10.47
C LEU A 288 -8.49 20.47 10.84
N ILE A 289 -7.48 20.27 11.69
CA ILE A 289 -6.56 21.35 12.11
C ILE A 289 -5.82 21.92 10.91
N LEU A 290 -5.33 21.06 10.02
CA LEU A 290 -4.60 21.49 8.83
C LEU A 290 -5.50 22.22 7.82
N GLY A 291 -6.76 21.79 7.68
CA GLY A 291 -7.76 22.51 6.88
C GLY A 291 -8.13 23.86 7.48
N LEU A 292 -8.29 23.92 8.80
CA LEU A 292 -8.60 25.14 9.55
C LEU A 292 -7.47 26.18 9.48
N PHE A 293 -6.22 25.70 9.44
CA PHE A 293 -5.03 26.53 9.31
C PHE A 293 -4.85 27.14 7.90
N ALA A 294 -5.46 26.54 6.88
CA ALA A 294 -5.34 27.04 5.52
C ALA A 294 -6.18 28.30 5.26
N THR A 295 -5.71 29.15 4.34
CA THR A 295 -6.35 30.43 3.99
C THR A 295 -6.77 30.45 2.51
N PRO A 296 -7.98 29.97 2.16
CA PRO A 296 -8.50 29.93 0.78
C PRO A 296 -8.36 31.21 -0.04
N SER A 297 -8.48 32.38 0.58
CA SER A 297 -8.40 33.68 -0.08
C SER A 297 -7.05 33.93 -0.76
N GLN A 298 -6.00 33.23 -0.33
CA GLN A 298 -4.64 33.31 -0.91
C GLN A 298 -4.43 32.33 -2.07
N PHE A 299 -5.32 31.34 -2.27
CA PHE A 299 -5.15 30.31 -3.29
C PHE A 299 -5.23 30.81 -4.73
N PRO A 300 -6.13 31.75 -5.11
CA PRO A 300 -6.25 32.17 -6.51
C PRO A 300 -4.95 32.71 -7.12
N ALA A 301 -4.07 33.31 -6.31
CA ALA A 301 -2.79 33.84 -6.75
C ALA A 301 -1.80 32.77 -7.22
N ILE A 302 -1.84 31.57 -6.61
CA ILE A 302 -0.89 30.47 -6.87
C ILE A 302 -1.57 29.22 -7.46
N MET A 303 -2.88 29.29 -7.71
CA MET A 303 -3.69 28.14 -8.11
C MET A 303 -3.18 27.48 -9.40
N VAL A 304 -2.90 28.27 -10.44
CA VAL A 304 -2.43 27.73 -11.73
C VAL A 304 -1.06 27.03 -11.58
N PRO A 305 -0.02 27.68 -11.00
CA PRO A 305 1.24 27.00 -10.71
C PRO A 305 1.09 25.75 -9.86
N ALA A 306 0.32 25.81 -8.76
CA ALA A 306 0.19 24.70 -7.82
C ALA A 306 -0.54 23.49 -8.43
N VAL A 307 -1.59 23.72 -9.23
CA VAL A 307 -2.29 22.65 -9.95
C VAL A 307 -1.38 22.00 -10.98
N LEU A 308 -0.66 22.80 -11.77
CA LEU A 308 0.27 22.27 -12.77
C LEU A 308 1.43 21.50 -12.12
N LEU A 309 1.96 21.97 -10.99
CA LEU A 309 2.95 21.26 -10.20
C LEU A 309 2.40 19.95 -9.63
N GLY A 310 1.17 19.94 -9.11
CA GLY A 310 0.50 18.73 -8.65
C GLY A 310 0.35 17.69 -9.77
N LEU A 311 -0.05 18.13 -10.96
CA LEU A 311 -0.11 17.28 -12.15
C LEU A 311 1.29 16.79 -12.57
N PHE A 312 2.29 17.65 -12.56
CA PHE A 312 3.68 17.27 -12.85
C PHE A 312 4.22 16.23 -11.87
N LEU A 313 3.92 16.39 -10.57
CA LEU A 313 4.29 15.42 -9.54
C LEU A 313 3.69 14.04 -9.81
N MET A 314 2.40 14.00 -10.18
CA MET A 314 1.66 12.77 -10.42
C MET A 314 2.03 12.07 -11.73
N PHE A 315 2.17 12.81 -12.83
CA PHE A 315 2.36 12.24 -14.17
C PHE A 315 3.83 12.12 -14.58
N VAL A 316 4.74 12.87 -13.95
CA VAL A 316 6.14 12.93 -14.35
C VAL A 316 7.08 12.58 -13.19
N ALA A 317 7.13 13.41 -12.14
CA ALA A 317 8.18 13.27 -11.13
C ALA A 317 8.10 11.93 -10.39
N ARG A 318 6.91 11.53 -9.92
CA ARG A 318 6.73 10.26 -9.23
C ARG A 318 6.94 9.05 -10.16
N PRO A 319 6.32 8.97 -11.35
CA PRO A 319 6.59 7.87 -12.27
C PRO A 319 8.05 7.68 -12.64
N VAL A 320 8.79 8.78 -12.86
CA VAL A 320 10.22 8.72 -13.16
C VAL A 320 11.01 8.24 -11.94
N ALA A 321 10.76 8.78 -10.75
CA ALA A 321 11.45 8.38 -9.53
C ALA A 321 11.20 6.90 -9.20
N VAL A 322 9.94 6.46 -9.24
CA VAL A 322 9.55 5.08 -8.95
C VAL A 322 10.14 4.12 -9.98
N TRP A 323 10.07 4.46 -11.27
CA TRP A 323 10.65 3.61 -12.31
C TRP A 323 12.15 3.43 -12.11
N LEU A 324 12.91 4.52 -11.87
CA LEU A 324 14.35 4.45 -11.64
C LEU A 324 14.71 3.62 -10.41
N CYS A 325 13.98 3.77 -9.31
CA CYS A 325 14.21 2.99 -8.08
C CYS A 325 13.87 1.50 -8.25
N LEU A 326 12.86 1.16 -9.05
CA LEU A 326 12.38 -0.22 -9.19
C LEU A 326 13.09 -1.04 -10.29
N ILE A 327 13.90 -0.41 -11.14
CA ILE A 327 14.72 -1.10 -12.17
C ILE A 327 15.47 -2.33 -11.60
N PRO A 328 16.20 -2.25 -10.48
CA PRO A 328 16.99 -3.38 -9.97
C PRO A 328 16.15 -4.59 -9.53
N PHE A 329 14.88 -4.37 -9.18
CA PHE A 329 14.02 -5.37 -8.54
C PHE A 329 13.15 -6.19 -9.50
N ARG A 330 13.19 -5.88 -10.81
CA ARG A 330 12.53 -6.66 -11.89
C ARG A 330 11.03 -6.90 -11.66
N LEU A 331 10.33 -5.94 -11.05
CA LEU A 331 8.89 -6.06 -10.80
C LEU A 331 8.06 -6.07 -12.10
N PRO A 332 6.89 -6.73 -12.12
CA PRO A 332 5.95 -6.67 -13.23
C PRO A 332 5.51 -5.23 -13.54
N ARG A 333 5.36 -4.90 -14.84
CA ARG A 333 4.95 -3.55 -15.28
C ARG A 333 3.65 -3.04 -14.66
N PRO A 334 2.59 -3.87 -14.48
CA PRO A 334 1.36 -3.41 -13.83
C PRO A 334 1.60 -3.00 -12.37
N GLU A 335 2.47 -3.71 -11.66
CA GLU A 335 2.85 -3.36 -10.28
C GLU A 335 3.62 -2.04 -10.25
N VAL A 336 4.63 -1.86 -11.12
CA VAL A 336 5.40 -0.61 -11.22
C VAL A 336 4.50 0.58 -11.60
N ALA A 337 3.59 0.38 -12.56
CA ALA A 337 2.63 1.41 -12.98
C ALA A 337 1.66 1.78 -11.85
N PHE A 338 1.24 0.81 -11.05
CA PHE A 338 0.38 1.07 -9.91
C PHE A 338 1.12 1.78 -8.78
N VAL A 339 2.32 1.33 -8.38
CA VAL A 339 3.13 2.00 -7.35
C VAL A 339 3.49 3.43 -7.76
N SER A 340 3.78 3.66 -9.04
CA SER A 340 4.03 5.01 -9.57
C SER A 340 2.79 5.91 -9.55
N TRP A 341 1.60 5.35 -9.73
CA TRP A 341 0.34 6.10 -9.64
C TRP A 341 -0.11 6.35 -8.19
N VAL A 342 0.08 5.36 -7.31
CA VAL A 342 -0.45 5.32 -5.95
C VAL A 342 0.49 6.05 -4.99
N GLY A 343 0.66 7.35 -5.27
CA GLY A 343 1.40 8.30 -4.45
C GLY A 343 0.52 9.41 -3.95
N LEU A 344 -0.55 9.04 -3.27
CA LEU A 344 -1.47 9.99 -2.70
C LEU A 344 -0.73 10.79 -1.63
N ARG A 345 -0.69 12.11 -1.80
CA ARG A 345 -0.06 13.04 -0.87
C ARG A 345 -1.05 13.29 0.25
N GLY A 346 -0.62 13.10 1.50
CA GLY A 346 -1.51 13.15 2.65
C GLY A 346 -1.16 14.25 3.63
N ALA A 347 -1.62 14.06 4.87
CA ALA A 347 -1.51 15.06 5.91
C ALA A 347 -0.05 15.38 6.29
N VAL A 348 0.87 14.41 6.17
CA VAL A 348 2.29 14.61 6.46
C VAL A 348 2.90 15.69 5.57
N SER A 349 2.57 15.71 4.27
CA SER A 349 3.06 16.76 3.37
C SER A 349 2.59 18.16 3.78
N ILE A 350 1.32 18.28 4.22
CA ILE A 350 0.79 19.56 4.70
C ILE A 350 1.46 19.95 6.02
N LEU A 351 1.63 19.01 6.94
CA LEU A 351 2.33 19.23 8.21
C LEU A 351 3.76 19.73 7.98
N LEU A 352 4.48 19.11 7.06
CA LEU A 352 5.83 19.50 6.69
C LEU A 352 5.90 20.89 6.06
N ALA A 353 4.88 21.27 5.30
CA ALA A 353 4.81 22.60 4.73
C ALA A 353 4.54 23.71 5.77
N ILE A 354 4.28 23.38 7.04
CA ILE A 354 4.22 24.34 8.15
C ILE A 354 5.63 24.67 8.67
N THR A 355 6.60 23.76 8.53
CA THR A 355 7.98 23.99 9.03
C THR A 355 8.67 25.25 8.51
N PRO A 356 8.49 25.71 7.26
CA PRO A 356 9.06 26.98 6.78
C PRO A 356 8.52 28.20 7.54
N LEU A 357 7.24 28.16 7.94
CA LEU A 357 6.62 29.21 8.76
C LEU A 357 7.21 29.23 10.18
N LEU A 358 7.54 28.06 10.74
CA LEU A 358 8.22 27.95 12.03
C LEU A 358 9.66 28.46 11.98
N GLY A 359 10.33 28.25 10.85
CA GLY A 359 11.67 28.78 10.58
C GLY A 359 11.71 30.29 10.28
N GLY A 360 10.55 30.94 10.14
CA GLY A 360 10.46 32.38 9.84
C GLY A 360 10.87 32.74 8.41
N LEU A 361 10.73 31.81 7.46
CA LEU A 361 11.06 32.05 6.05
C LEU A 361 10.05 33.02 5.41
N GLU A 362 10.55 33.97 4.61
CA GLU A 362 9.73 35.00 3.94
C GLU A 362 8.62 34.39 3.05
N ASN A 363 8.97 33.38 2.26
CA ASN A 363 8.03 32.67 1.39
C ASN A 363 7.30 31.49 2.08
N GLY A 364 7.38 31.38 3.42
CA GLY A 364 6.84 30.23 4.14
C GLY A 364 5.35 29.99 3.91
N ARG A 365 4.54 31.06 3.84
CA ARG A 365 3.10 30.98 3.56
C ARG A 365 2.82 30.52 2.13
N THR A 366 3.63 30.96 1.16
CA THR A 366 3.53 30.54 -0.26
C THR A 366 3.83 29.05 -0.40
N ILE A 367 4.89 28.56 0.25
CA ILE A 367 5.26 27.13 0.28
C ILE A 367 4.13 26.30 0.90
N PHE A 368 3.60 26.75 2.04
CA PHE A 368 2.47 26.09 2.70
C PHE A 368 1.24 26.00 1.79
N ASN A 369 0.79 27.12 1.22
CA ASN A 369 -0.40 27.14 0.37
C ASN A 369 -0.21 26.31 -0.91
N ALA A 370 1.00 26.33 -1.50
CA ALA A 370 1.32 25.50 -2.67
C ALA A 370 1.27 24.01 -2.33
N ALA A 371 1.90 23.58 -1.24
CA ALA A 371 1.87 22.19 -0.78
C ALA A 371 0.44 21.72 -0.46
N PHE A 372 -0.35 22.56 0.21
CA PHE A 372 -1.75 22.30 0.50
C PHE A 372 -2.56 22.06 -0.77
N MET A 373 -2.42 22.93 -1.78
CA MET A 373 -3.10 22.79 -3.07
C MET A 373 -2.65 21.55 -3.84
N ILE A 374 -1.36 21.21 -3.81
CA ILE A 374 -0.83 19.98 -4.42
C ILE A 374 -1.45 18.74 -3.77
N VAL A 375 -1.55 18.73 -2.44
CA VAL A 375 -2.21 17.65 -1.68
C VAL A 375 -3.70 17.57 -2.03
N LEU A 376 -4.39 18.70 -2.12
CA LEU A 376 -5.80 18.74 -2.52
C LEU A 376 -6.01 18.14 -3.92
N VAL A 377 -5.18 18.55 -4.88
CA VAL A 377 -5.22 18.05 -6.27
C VAL A 377 -4.92 16.53 -6.31
N SER A 378 -3.94 16.07 -5.53
CA SER A 378 -3.61 14.65 -5.38
C SER A 378 -4.78 13.86 -4.79
N LEU A 379 -5.38 14.32 -3.69
CA LEU A 379 -6.53 13.68 -3.05
C LEU A 379 -7.75 13.60 -3.98
N VAL A 380 -8.04 14.64 -4.74
CA VAL A 380 -9.16 14.66 -5.69
C VAL A 380 -8.92 13.71 -6.85
N ILE A 381 -7.76 13.79 -7.51
CA ILE A 381 -7.48 13.03 -8.74
C ILE A 381 -7.15 11.57 -8.40
N GLN A 382 -6.17 11.32 -7.52
CA GLN A 382 -5.76 9.97 -7.18
C GLN A 382 -6.82 9.28 -6.30
N GLY A 383 -7.48 10.02 -5.40
CA GLY A 383 -8.49 9.45 -4.51
C GLY A 383 -9.62 8.72 -5.24
N TRP A 384 -10.12 9.26 -6.35
CA TRP A 384 -11.13 8.59 -7.18
C TRP A 384 -10.56 7.57 -8.18
N THR A 385 -9.30 7.70 -8.59
CA THR A 385 -8.73 6.88 -9.68
C THR A 385 -7.97 5.64 -9.21
N VAL A 386 -7.52 5.59 -7.94
CA VAL A 386 -6.77 4.46 -7.36
C VAL A 386 -7.52 3.12 -7.53
N GLY A 387 -8.79 3.07 -7.13
CA GLY A 387 -9.59 1.84 -7.22
C GLY A 387 -9.84 1.36 -8.66
N PRO A 388 -10.36 2.22 -9.56
CA PRO A 388 -10.50 1.89 -10.99
C PRO A 388 -9.18 1.48 -11.66
N LEU A 389 -8.06 2.10 -11.30
CA LEU A 389 -6.76 1.73 -11.85
C LEU A 389 -6.30 0.35 -11.36
N ALA A 390 -6.50 0.03 -10.08
CA ALA A 390 -6.22 -1.31 -9.54
C ALA A 390 -6.99 -2.40 -10.32
N ARG A 391 -8.29 -2.15 -10.61
CA ARG A 391 -9.12 -3.01 -11.47
C ARG A 391 -8.51 -3.16 -12.87
N ARG A 392 -8.21 -2.04 -13.53
CA ARG A 392 -7.70 -2.01 -14.91
C ARG A 392 -6.33 -2.68 -15.06
N LEU A 393 -5.50 -2.63 -14.03
CA LEU A 393 -4.18 -3.26 -14.00
C LEU A 393 -4.23 -4.72 -13.51
N GLY A 394 -5.41 -5.30 -13.25
CA GLY A 394 -5.54 -6.70 -12.84
C GLY A 394 -4.85 -7.01 -11.51
N LEU A 395 -4.70 -6.01 -10.62
CA LEU A 395 -4.01 -6.15 -9.34
C LEU A 395 -4.95 -6.54 -8.19
N ILE A 396 -6.24 -6.60 -8.48
CA ILE A 396 -7.25 -7.01 -7.51
C ILE A 396 -7.23 -8.53 -7.42
N VAL A 397 -7.21 -9.01 -6.19
CA VAL A 397 -7.25 -10.42 -5.86
C VAL A 397 -8.54 -10.67 -5.09
N PRO A 398 -9.29 -11.75 -5.38
CA PRO A 398 -10.44 -12.13 -4.57
C PRO A 398 -10.02 -12.27 -3.11
N ALA A 399 -10.83 -11.73 -2.20
CA ALA A 399 -10.59 -11.90 -0.78
C ALA A 399 -10.46 -13.40 -0.48
N ARG A 400 -9.36 -13.81 0.16
CA ARG A 400 -9.27 -15.20 0.64
C ARG A 400 -10.41 -15.40 1.63
N LEU A 401 -11.35 -16.28 1.31
CA LEU A 401 -12.40 -16.73 2.22
C LEU A 401 -11.73 -17.21 3.52
N GLY A 402 -11.91 -16.44 4.59
CA GLY A 402 -11.43 -16.69 5.95
C GLY A 402 -12.51 -16.25 6.96
N PRO A 403 -12.47 -16.73 8.22
CA PRO A 403 -13.63 -16.78 9.11
C PRO A 403 -14.29 -15.41 9.33
N LEU A 404 -15.61 -15.40 9.17
CA LEU A 404 -16.47 -14.27 9.51
C LEU A 404 -16.53 -14.18 11.04
N ASP A 405 -15.89 -13.14 11.59
CA ASP A 405 -15.70 -12.83 13.01
C ASP A 405 -14.81 -13.82 13.80
N LYS A 406 -13.59 -13.36 14.09
CA LYS A 406 -12.72 -13.97 15.11
C LYS A 406 -12.98 -13.29 16.45
N VAL A 407 -13.43 -14.06 17.44
CA VAL A 407 -13.49 -13.60 18.83
C VAL A 407 -12.42 -14.37 19.59
N GLU A 408 -11.30 -13.70 19.83
CA GLU A 408 -10.24 -14.25 20.66
C GLU A 408 -10.74 -14.32 22.11
N LEU A 409 -10.72 -15.52 22.69
CA LEU A 409 -11.19 -15.77 24.05
C LEU A 409 -9.97 -16.12 24.89
N GLU A 410 -9.46 -15.14 25.64
CA GLU A 410 -8.41 -15.38 26.61
C GLU A 410 -8.98 -16.23 27.76
N LEU A 411 -8.70 -17.53 27.74
CA LEU A 411 -9.03 -18.42 28.85
C LEU A 411 -8.02 -18.22 29.99
N PRO A 412 -8.43 -18.26 31.27
CA PRO A 412 -7.51 -18.20 32.39
C PRO A 412 -6.45 -19.33 32.31
N GLY A 413 -5.16 -18.97 32.24
CA GLY A 413 -4.03 -19.91 32.16
C GLY A 413 -3.31 -19.90 30.81
N SER A 414 -2.45 -20.90 30.54
CA SER A 414 -1.66 -21.04 29.30
C SER A 414 -2.45 -21.67 28.13
N ALA A 415 -3.78 -21.67 28.20
CA ALA A 415 -4.63 -22.31 27.21
C ALA A 415 -5.02 -21.30 26.12
N HIS A 416 -4.10 -21.01 25.20
CA HIS A 416 -4.35 -20.18 24.03
C HIS A 416 -5.37 -20.87 23.09
N HIS A 417 -6.65 -20.54 23.24
CA HIS A 417 -7.72 -21.00 22.37
C HIS A 417 -8.45 -19.79 21.79
N GLU A 418 -8.64 -19.80 20.47
CA GLU A 418 -9.46 -18.82 19.76
C GLU A 418 -10.86 -19.37 19.56
N LEU A 419 -11.89 -18.53 19.66
CA LEU A 419 -13.24 -18.85 19.18
C LEU A 419 -13.41 -18.27 17.78
N LEU A 420 -13.43 -19.14 16.79
CA LEU A 420 -13.60 -18.77 15.39
C LEU A 420 -15.05 -19.02 14.97
N ALA A 421 -15.69 -18.04 14.34
CA ALA A 421 -16.95 -18.24 13.67
C ALA A 421 -16.72 -18.49 12.16
N TYR A 422 -17.22 -19.62 11.67
CA TYR A 422 -17.15 -19.99 10.26
C TYR A 422 -18.55 -20.03 9.68
N ARG A 423 -18.75 -19.35 8.55
CA ARG A 423 -19.94 -19.60 7.72
C ARG A 423 -19.66 -20.78 6.80
N VAL A 424 -20.50 -21.80 6.86
CA VAL A 424 -20.38 -23.00 6.04
C VAL A 424 -20.69 -22.62 4.59
N ALA A 425 -19.69 -22.65 3.72
CA ALA A 425 -19.87 -22.41 2.30
C ALA A 425 -20.63 -23.56 1.63
N GLN A 426 -21.38 -23.25 0.58
CA GLN A 426 -22.06 -24.24 -0.24
C GLN A 426 -21.03 -25.17 -0.89
N GLY A 427 -21.19 -26.49 -0.73
CA GLY A 427 -20.23 -27.47 -1.26
C GLY A 427 -18.89 -27.56 -0.51
N SER A 428 -18.78 -27.00 0.69
CA SER A 428 -17.62 -27.21 1.58
C SER A 428 -17.45 -28.68 1.97
N PRO A 429 -16.21 -29.14 2.25
CA PRO A 429 -15.97 -30.49 2.79
C PRO A 429 -16.87 -30.81 3.98
N VAL A 430 -17.07 -29.84 4.88
CA VAL A 430 -17.94 -29.98 6.05
C VAL A 430 -19.42 -30.10 5.67
N ALA A 431 -19.91 -29.34 4.68
CA ALA A 431 -21.27 -29.53 4.14
C ALA A 431 -21.46 -30.89 3.44
N ARG A 432 -20.39 -31.46 2.89
CA ARG A 432 -20.38 -32.83 2.32
C ARG A 432 -20.29 -33.94 3.38
N GLY A 433 -20.11 -33.57 4.65
CA GLY A 433 -20.05 -34.51 5.77
C GLY A 433 -18.64 -34.90 6.21
N GLU A 434 -17.58 -34.19 5.78
CA GLU A 434 -16.27 -34.34 6.41
C GLU A 434 -16.30 -33.90 7.87
N ARG A 435 -15.56 -34.64 8.71
CA ARG A 435 -15.56 -34.40 10.15
C ARG A 435 -14.61 -33.27 10.51
N ILE A 436 -15.06 -32.40 11.40
CA ILE A 436 -14.21 -31.41 12.05
C ILE A 436 -13.13 -32.16 12.86
N PRO A 437 -11.85 -31.81 12.72
CA PRO A 437 -10.76 -32.44 13.45
C PRO A 437 -10.94 -32.37 14.97
N ARG A 438 -10.46 -33.37 15.71
CA ARG A 438 -10.65 -33.47 17.18
C ARG A 438 -10.04 -32.30 17.97
N TRP A 439 -9.06 -31.62 17.41
CA TRP A 439 -8.44 -30.44 18.02
C TRP A 439 -9.28 -29.17 17.84
N ALA A 440 -10.27 -29.17 16.94
CA ALA A 440 -11.23 -28.10 16.74
C ALA A 440 -12.55 -28.50 17.41
N ARG A 441 -12.97 -27.74 18.42
CA ARG A 441 -14.14 -28.06 19.25
C ARG A 441 -15.31 -27.13 18.90
N PRO A 442 -16.22 -27.55 18.01
CA PRO A 442 -17.42 -26.77 17.73
C PRO A 442 -18.29 -26.68 18.98
N SER A 443 -18.69 -25.46 19.32
CA SER A 443 -19.50 -25.13 20.50
C SER A 443 -20.94 -24.86 20.10
N LEU A 444 -21.14 -23.97 19.12
CA LEU A 444 -22.44 -23.45 18.76
C LEU A 444 -22.62 -23.42 17.23
N VAL A 445 -23.84 -23.67 16.78
CA VAL A 445 -24.25 -23.46 15.39
C VAL A 445 -25.42 -22.50 15.37
N LEU A 446 -25.33 -21.43 14.58
CA LEU A 446 -26.44 -20.57 14.23
C LEU A 446 -26.98 -20.97 12.86
N ARG A 447 -28.26 -21.31 12.80
CA ARG A 447 -29.02 -21.58 11.56
C ARG A 447 -30.28 -20.74 11.59
N ASP A 448 -30.47 -19.88 10.59
CA ASP A 448 -31.63 -18.98 10.46
C ASP A 448 -31.90 -18.15 11.73
N GLY A 449 -30.84 -17.65 12.36
CA GLY A 449 -30.92 -16.84 13.59
C GLY A 449 -31.23 -17.64 14.87
N ARG A 450 -31.35 -18.97 14.79
CA ARG A 450 -31.53 -19.85 15.95
C ARG A 450 -30.20 -20.45 16.39
N SER A 451 -29.91 -20.29 17.67
CA SER A 451 -28.74 -20.87 18.36
C SER A 451 -29.03 -22.33 18.71
N MET A 452 -28.20 -23.24 18.20
CA MET A 452 -28.30 -24.69 18.42
C MET A 452 -26.97 -25.25 18.89
N ARG A 453 -27.00 -26.28 19.75
CA ARG A 453 -25.77 -26.99 20.14
C ARG A 453 -25.28 -27.82 18.96
N PHE A 454 -23.96 -27.92 18.81
CA PHE A 454 -23.37 -28.73 17.73
C PHE A 454 -23.81 -30.20 17.75
N GLN A 455 -24.08 -30.77 18.94
CA GLN A 455 -24.50 -32.17 19.11
C GLN A 455 -25.95 -32.42 18.73
N ASP A 456 -26.81 -31.40 18.90
CA ASP A 456 -28.24 -31.47 18.59
C ASP A 456 -28.50 -31.15 17.10
N MET A 457 -27.47 -30.65 16.42
CA MET A 457 -27.48 -30.30 15.02
C MET A 457 -27.00 -31.53 14.22
N GLY A 458 -27.76 -31.90 13.19
CA GLY A 458 -27.43 -33.02 12.31
C GLY A 458 -26.21 -32.74 11.43
N ARG A 459 -26.36 -32.84 10.11
CA ARG A 459 -25.30 -32.40 9.19
C ARG A 459 -25.30 -30.88 9.07
N LEU A 460 -24.09 -30.30 9.07
CA LEU A 460 -23.89 -28.90 8.76
C LEU A 460 -24.36 -28.61 7.33
N ALA A 461 -25.13 -27.54 7.18
CA ALA A 461 -25.70 -27.10 5.91
C ALA A 461 -25.04 -25.80 5.46
N ALA A 462 -25.12 -25.52 4.16
CA ALA A 462 -24.66 -24.24 3.62
C ALA A 462 -25.40 -23.08 4.30
N GLY A 463 -24.67 -22.04 4.70
CA GLY A 463 -25.21 -20.87 5.38
C GLY A 463 -25.19 -20.94 6.91
N ASP A 464 -24.95 -22.12 7.51
CA ASP A 464 -24.76 -22.26 8.95
C ASP A 464 -23.54 -21.45 9.43
N GLN A 465 -23.65 -20.83 10.60
CA GLN A 465 -22.53 -20.20 11.29
C GLN A 465 -22.08 -21.08 12.44
N VAL A 466 -20.86 -21.61 12.38
CA VAL A 466 -20.31 -22.55 13.36
C VAL A 466 -19.24 -21.85 14.18
N TYR A 467 -19.44 -21.80 15.49
CA TYR A 467 -18.48 -21.26 16.46
C TYR A 467 -17.63 -22.40 17.00
N ILE A 468 -16.31 -22.30 16.82
CA ILE A 468 -15.36 -23.39 17.05
C ILE A 468 -14.22 -22.89 17.91
N PHE A 469 -13.93 -23.59 19.01
CA PHE A 469 -12.72 -23.38 19.80
C PHE A 469 -11.54 -24.09 19.15
N VAL A 470 -10.45 -23.34 18.93
CA VAL A 470 -9.29 -23.80 18.18
C VAL A 470 -8.00 -23.38 18.90
N PRO A 471 -7.00 -24.27 19.05
CA PRO A 471 -5.67 -23.87 19.51
C PRO A 471 -4.95 -22.99 18.47
N ASP A 472 -4.22 -21.96 18.90
CA ASP A 472 -3.57 -20.92 18.06
C ASP A 472 -2.81 -21.40 16.80
N ARG A 473 -2.33 -22.65 16.77
CA ARG A 473 -1.47 -23.16 15.68
C ARG A 473 -2.17 -23.58 14.40
N TYR A 474 -3.50 -23.71 14.36
CA TYR A 474 -4.19 -24.39 13.24
C TYR A 474 -5.36 -23.69 12.53
N PRO A 475 -5.59 -22.35 12.64
CA PRO A 475 -6.77 -21.73 12.04
C PRO A 475 -6.85 -21.93 10.51
N ARG A 476 -5.71 -21.86 9.80
CA ARG A 476 -5.65 -22.02 8.32
C ARG A 476 -6.09 -23.39 7.80
N LEU A 477 -6.03 -24.43 8.65
CA LEU A 477 -6.49 -25.77 8.27
C LEU A 477 -8.02 -25.88 8.32
N LEU A 478 -8.67 -25.09 9.18
CA LEU A 478 -10.13 -25.01 9.25
C LEU A 478 -10.70 -24.21 8.07
N ASP A 479 -10.00 -23.18 7.61
CA ASP A 479 -10.38 -22.45 6.38
C ASP A 479 -10.67 -23.43 5.23
N LYS A 480 -9.82 -24.45 5.04
CA LYS A 480 -10.00 -25.48 3.99
C LYS A 480 -11.21 -26.39 4.19
N LEU A 481 -11.68 -26.57 5.43
CA LEU A 481 -12.80 -27.43 5.78
C LEU A 481 -14.16 -26.72 5.61
N PHE A 482 -14.21 -25.44 5.95
CA PHE A 482 -15.42 -24.62 5.92
C PHE A 482 -15.59 -23.84 4.61
N ALA A 483 -14.50 -23.59 3.88
CA ALA A 483 -14.56 -23.08 2.52
C ALA A 483 -15.04 -24.15 1.53
N SER A 484 -15.70 -23.73 0.46
CA SER A 484 -15.93 -24.60 -0.69
C SER A 484 -14.55 -24.95 -1.28
N ARG A 485 -14.37 -26.18 -1.78
CA ARG A 485 -13.42 -26.35 -2.90
C ARG A 485 -13.98 -25.45 -3.96
N ALA A 486 -13.34 -24.30 -4.22
CA ALA A 486 -13.83 -23.24 -5.08
C ALA A 486 -14.78 -23.81 -6.14
N VAL A 487 -16.08 -23.78 -5.85
CA VAL A 487 -17.07 -23.90 -6.90
C VAL A 487 -17.05 -22.49 -7.42
N VAL A 488 -16.15 -22.35 -8.38
CA VAL A 488 -16.08 -21.30 -9.36
C VAL A 488 -17.52 -20.87 -9.63
N ASP A 489 -17.92 -19.73 -9.10
CA ASP A 489 -19.08 -19.00 -9.62
C ASP A 489 -18.84 -18.89 -11.14
N PRO A 490 -19.83 -19.04 -12.04
CA PRO A 490 -19.59 -18.80 -13.46
C PRO A 490 -18.87 -17.47 -13.76
N GLU A 491 -18.95 -16.48 -12.86
CA GLU A 491 -18.16 -15.23 -12.91
C GLU A 491 -16.72 -15.33 -12.34
N ASP A 492 -16.41 -16.32 -11.49
CA ASP A 492 -15.07 -16.62 -10.94
C ASP A 492 -14.24 -17.57 -11.83
N ALA A 493 -14.84 -18.20 -12.85
CA ALA A 493 -14.15 -19.09 -13.81
C ALA A 493 -13.10 -18.34 -14.62
N ASP A 494 -13.44 -17.10 -14.95
CA ASP A 494 -12.57 -16.11 -15.58
C ASP A 494 -11.41 -15.71 -14.66
N PHE A 495 -11.50 -15.99 -13.36
CA PHE A 495 -10.50 -15.56 -12.37
C PHE A 495 -9.45 -16.60 -12.02
N PHE A 496 -9.81 -17.89 -11.96
CA PHE A 496 -8.91 -18.97 -11.51
C PHE A 496 -8.64 -20.04 -12.58
N GLY A 497 -9.17 -19.86 -13.79
CA GLY A 497 -9.07 -20.80 -14.90
C GLY A 497 -9.98 -22.01 -14.72
N ALA A 498 -10.44 -22.59 -15.82
CA ALA A 498 -11.40 -23.69 -15.80
C ALA A 498 -10.82 -25.02 -15.27
N PHE A 499 -9.51 -25.24 -15.36
CA PHE A 499 -8.87 -26.54 -15.06
C PHE A 499 -7.78 -26.43 -14.00
N ALA A 500 -7.62 -27.42 -13.13
CA ALA A 500 -6.51 -27.47 -12.17
C ALA A 500 -5.27 -28.14 -12.79
N VAL A 501 -4.08 -27.59 -12.54
CA VAL A 501 -2.80 -28.13 -13.00
C VAL A 501 -1.91 -28.41 -11.79
N ASP A 502 -1.26 -29.57 -11.79
CA ASP A 502 -0.30 -29.94 -10.77
C ASP A 502 1.05 -29.24 -11.04
N PRO A 503 1.53 -28.35 -10.15
CA PRO A 503 2.80 -27.63 -10.33
C PRO A 503 4.04 -28.54 -10.36
N ALA A 504 3.95 -29.78 -9.88
CA ALA A 504 5.05 -30.74 -9.90
C ALA A 504 5.23 -31.44 -11.27
N ARG A 505 4.25 -31.37 -12.17
CA ARG A 505 4.34 -31.99 -13.50
C ARG A 505 5.37 -31.30 -14.40
N SER A 506 5.81 -32.02 -15.43
CA SER A 506 6.75 -31.52 -16.43
C SER A 506 6.09 -30.49 -17.35
N ALA A 507 6.79 -29.41 -17.66
CA ALA A 507 6.36 -28.42 -18.65
C ALA A 507 6.28 -29.02 -20.07
N ALA A 508 7.03 -30.09 -20.36
CA ALA A 508 6.92 -30.81 -21.63
C ALA A 508 5.56 -31.50 -21.83
N GLU A 509 4.92 -31.95 -20.74
CA GLU A 509 3.54 -32.49 -20.82
C GLU A 509 2.54 -31.39 -21.15
N LEU A 510 2.77 -30.19 -20.61
CA LEU A 510 1.98 -29.01 -20.93
C LEU A 510 2.15 -28.62 -22.41
N GLU A 511 3.38 -28.75 -22.93
CA GLU A 511 3.69 -28.51 -24.34
C GLU A 511 2.93 -29.47 -25.26
N ALA A 512 2.99 -30.76 -24.93
CA ALA A 512 2.34 -31.81 -25.70
C ALA A 512 0.81 -31.69 -25.70
N ALA A 513 0.22 -31.24 -24.58
CA ALA A 513 -1.24 -31.16 -24.44
C ALA A 513 -1.86 -29.91 -25.07
N TYR A 514 -1.18 -28.76 -25.00
CA TYR A 514 -1.79 -27.46 -25.32
C TYR A 514 -0.99 -26.61 -26.31
N THR A 515 0.19 -27.08 -26.73
CA THR A 515 1.09 -26.39 -27.68
C THR A 515 1.31 -24.88 -27.39
N PRO A 516 1.68 -24.50 -26.16
CA PRO A 516 1.93 -23.12 -25.74
C PRO A 516 3.16 -22.45 -26.36
N GLY A 517 4.07 -23.18 -27.01
CA GLY A 517 5.25 -22.60 -27.65
C GLY A 517 6.42 -22.36 -26.69
N LEU A 518 6.72 -23.35 -25.83
CA LEU A 518 7.83 -23.32 -24.87
C LEU A 518 9.19 -23.56 -25.55
N THR A 519 10.23 -22.87 -25.07
CA THR A 519 11.61 -23.14 -25.50
C THR A 519 12.15 -24.45 -24.93
N GLU A 520 13.17 -25.06 -25.55
CA GLU A 520 13.78 -26.33 -25.07
C GLU A 520 14.28 -26.27 -23.62
N ALA A 521 14.71 -25.08 -23.16
CA ALA A 521 15.12 -24.88 -21.77
C ALA A 521 13.92 -24.88 -20.81
N GLU A 522 12.78 -24.34 -21.23
CA GLU A 522 11.55 -24.26 -20.46
C GLU A 522 10.85 -25.62 -20.35
N GLN A 523 10.92 -26.45 -21.38
CA GLN A 523 10.34 -27.80 -21.37
C GLN A 523 10.99 -28.73 -20.32
N LYS A 524 12.22 -28.44 -19.89
CA LYS A 524 12.94 -29.20 -18.86
C LYS A 524 12.53 -28.83 -17.43
N LEU A 525 11.74 -27.76 -17.26
CA LEU A 525 11.26 -27.30 -15.96
C LEU A 525 9.98 -28.04 -15.56
N THR A 526 9.66 -28.04 -14.27
CA THR A 526 8.29 -28.32 -13.83
C THR A 526 7.38 -27.13 -14.16
N VAL A 527 6.08 -27.35 -14.29
CA VAL A 527 5.12 -26.27 -14.57
C VAL A 527 5.21 -25.17 -13.50
N GLY A 528 5.38 -25.53 -12.22
CA GLY A 528 5.59 -24.57 -11.14
C GLY A 528 6.89 -23.76 -11.28
N ALA A 529 7.99 -24.43 -11.67
CA ALA A 529 9.27 -23.75 -11.88
C ALA A 529 9.25 -22.85 -13.13
N LEU A 530 8.56 -23.27 -14.19
CA LEU A 530 8.32 -22.48 -15.39
C LEU A 530 7.56 -21.18 -15.07
N VAL A 531 6.43 -21.31 -14.35
CA VAL A 531 5.62 -20.17 -13.92
C VAL A 531 6.46 -19.23 -13.04
N THR A 532 7.19 -19.77 -12.08
CA THR A 532 8.07 -18.97 -11.21
C THR A 532 9.17 -18.25 -11.99
N ALA A 533 9.78 -18.90 -12.99
CA ALA A 533 10.81 -18.31 -13.83
C ALA A 533 10.26 -17.17 -14.71
N ARG A 534 9.09 -17.37 -15.34
CA ARG A 534 8.39 -16.36 -16.14
C ARG A 534 7.93 -15.15 -15.31
N LEU A 535 7.65 -15.35 -14.02
CA LEU A 535 7.29 -14.29 -13.05
C LEU A 535 8.50 -13.60 -12.40
N GLY A 536 9.73 -13.90 -12.82
CA GLY A 536 10.93 -13.25 -12.29
C GLY A 536 11.44 -13.81 -10.96
N GLY A 537 11.02 -15.02 -10.57
CA GLY A 537 11.61 -15.79 -9.45
C GLY A 537 10.77 -15.87 -8.17
N HIS A 538 9.58 -15.26 -8.12
CA HIS A 538 8.65 -15.36 -7.00
C HIS A 538 7.20 -15.36 -7.49
N ALA A 539 6.42 -16.36 -7.06
CA ALA A 539 5.01 -16.50 -7.40
C ALA A 539 4.11 -16.15 -6.22
N GLU A 540 3.02 -15.46 -6.50
CA GLU A 540 1.99 -15.03 -5.57
C GLU A 540 0.62 -15.59 -5.95
N TYR A 541 -0.28 -15.66 -4.97
CA TYR A 541 -1.65 -16.06 -5.24
C TYR A 541 -2.30 -15.12 -6.28
N ALA A 542 -3.00 -15.71 -7.24
CA ALA A 542 -3.57 -15.07 -8.44
C ALA A 542 -2.55 -14.52 -9.46
N ASP A 543 -1.26 -14.89 -9.39
CA ASP A 543 -0.32 -14.63 -10.49
C ASP A 543 -0.76 -15.30 -11.78
N ARG A 544 -0.59 -14.63 -12.91
CA ARG A 544 -0.98 -15.13 -14.23
C ARG A 544 0.21 -15.17 -15.19
N VAL A 545 0.36 -16.27 -15.89
CA VAL A 545 1.39 -16.46 -16.92
C VAL A 545 0.74 -16.90 -18.22
N LEU A 546 0.81 -16.03 -19.23
CA LEU A 546 0.36 -16.34 -20.57
C LEU A 546 1.39 -17.25 -21.27
N LEU A 547 0.90 -18.38 -21.77
CA LEU A 547 1.67 -19.40 -22.48
C LEU A 547 0.95 -19.72 -23.79
N GLY A 548 1.20 -18.95 -24.85
CA GLY A 548 0.55 -19.13 -26.14
C GLY A 548 -0.98 -18.97 -26.05
N PRO A 549 -1.78 -20.01 -26.33
CA PRO A 549 -3.24 -19.95 -26.26
C PRO A 549 -3.80 -20.21 -24.86
N ILE A 550 -2.98 -20.55 -23.87
CA ILE A 550 -3.42 -20.86 -22.51
C ILE A 550 -2.86 -19.86 -21.49
N GLU A 551 -3.62 -19.63 -20.42
CA GLU A 551 -3.20 -18.84 -19.28
C GLU A 551 -3.10 -19.73 -18.03
N LEU A 552 -1.93 -19.75 -17.38
CA LEU A 552 -1.74 -20.42 -16.10
C LEU A 552 -1.92 -19.43 -14.95
N ILE A 553 -2.70 -19.81 -13.94
CA ILE A 553 -3.06 -18.95 -12.82
C ILE A 553 -2.65 -19.60 -11.50
N VAL A 554 -1.90 -18.91 -10.66
CA VAL A 554 -1.46 -19.43 -9.35
C VAL A 554 -2.63 -19.45 -8.37
N ARG A 555 -3.01 -20.64 -7.92
CA ARG A 555 -4.16 -20.87 -7.03
C ARG A 555 -3.78 -21.01 -5.57
N ASP A 556 -2.57 -21.47 -5.26
CA ASP A 556 -2.10 -21.59 -3.88
C ASP A 556 -0.57 -21.54 -3.83
N VAL A 557 -0.04 -20.98 -2.74
CA VAL A 557 1.40 -20.81 -2.50
C VAL A 557 1.69 -21.10 -1.02
N ASP A 558 2.76 -21.85 -0.75
CA ASP A 558 3.19 -22.12 0.62
C ASP A 558 3.87 -20.91 1.29
N ASP A 559 4.17 -21.02 2.60
CA ASP A 559 4.83 -19.95 3.38
C ASP A 559 6.27 -19.63 2.89
N LYS A 560 6.82 -20.42 1.96
CA LYS A 560 8.14 -20.22 1.34
C LYS A 560 8.04 -19.72 -0.11
N GLY A 561 6.86 -19.34 -0.58
CA GLY A 561 6.64 -18.84 -1.94
C GLY A 561 6.62 -19.91 -3.02
N ARG A 562 6.51 -21.20 -2.67
CA ARG A 562 6.41 -22.29 -3.64
C ARG A 562 4.97 -22.52 -4.04
N ILE A 563 4.74 -22.63 -5.33
CA ILE A 563 3.42 -22.87 -5.91
C ILE A 563 2.94 -24.27 -5.53
N THR A 564 1.82 -24.36 -4.82
CA THR A 564 1.18 -25.62 -4.41
C THR A 564 -0.08 -25.94 -5.22
N GLY A 565 -0.59 -24.97 -5.99
CA GLY A 565 -1.70 -25.19 -6.92
C GLY A 565 -1.69 -24.22 -8.10
N LEU A 566 -2.01 -24.73 -9.29
CA LEU A 566 -2.19 -23.94 -10.51
C LEU A 566 -3.58 -24.18 -11.11
N GLY A 567 -4.07 -23.16 -11.80
CA GLY A 567 -5.24 -23.17 -12.67
C GLY A 567 -4.81 -22.95 -14.12
N LEU A 568 -5.64 -23.38 -15.07
CA LEU A 568 -5.45 -23.21 -16.50
C LEU A 568 -6.75 -22.68 -17.12
N SER A 569 -6.65 -21.59 -17.86
CA SER A 569 -7.71 -20.99 -18.66
C SER A 569 -7.38 -21.06 -20.15
N PHE A 570 -8.39 -21.32 -20.99
CA PHE A 570 -8.29 -21.30 -22.46
C PHE A 570 -8.73 -19.97 -23.08
N GLU A 571 -9.53 -19.19 -22.34
CA GLU A 571 -9.84 -17.82 -22.70
C GLU A 571 -8.91 -16.93 -21.88
N PRO A 572 -7.87 -16.33 -22.49
CA PRO A 572 -7.08 -15.33 -21.80
C PRO A 572 -8.00 -14.16 -21.47
N THR A 573 -8.26 -13.94 -20.17
CA THR A 573 -8.95 -12.74 -19.72
C THR A 573 -8.14 -11.55 -20.24
N ALA A 574 -8.83 -10.56 -20.83
CA ALA A 574 -8.22 -9.49 -21.62
C ALA A 574 -6.88 -9.01 -21.02
N PRO A 575 -5.81 -8.93 -21.83
CA PRO A 575 -4.46 -8.72 -21.31
C PRO A 575 -4.45 -7.51 -20.39
N VAL A 576 -3.93 -7.70 -19.17
CA VAL A 576 -3.61 -6.63 -18.24
C VAL A 576 -3.01 -5.49 -19.04
N ALA A 577 -3.62 -4.31 -18.98
CA ALA A 577 -3.30 -3.18 -19.85
C ALA A 577 -1.77 -3.03 -19.95
N ARG A 578 -1.20 -3.32 -21.13
CA ARG A 578 0.25 -3.20 -21.35
C ARG A 578 0.61 -1.73 -21.23
N VAL A 579 1.11 -1.31 -20.08
CA VAL A 579 1.55 0.07 -19.86
C VAL A 579 2.82 0.28 -20.70
N PRO A 580 2.80 1.13 -21.75
CA PRO A 580 3.86 1.20 -22.73
C PRO A 580 5.13 1.92 -22.22
N VAL A 581 5.03 2.61 -21.08
CA VAL A 581 6.03 3.57 -20.61
C VAL A 581 7.14 2.94 -19.76
N PHE A 582 6.88 1.82 -19.08
CA PHE A 582 7.83 1.25 -18.11
C PHE A 582 8.53 0.00 -18.68
N LEU A 583 9.82 0.10 -18.96
CA LEU A 583 10.65 -1.05 -19.31
C LEU A 583 11.10 -1.78 -18.03
N SER A 584 10.92 -3.10 -17.97
CA SER A 584 11.50 -3.93 -16.90
C SER A 584 12.98 -4.18 -17.18
N ALA A 585 13.80 -4.34 -16.14
CA ALA A 585 15.23 -4.64 -16.29
C ALA A 585 15.52 -5.96 -17.03
N GLY A 586 14.61 -6.94 -16.96
CA GLY A 586 14.70 -8.17 -17.77
C GLY A 586 14.66 -7.86 -19.27
N GLU A 587 13.75 -6.98 -19.70
CA GLU A 587 13.58 -6.60 -21.10
C GLU A 587 14.64 -5.62 -21.59
N MET A 588 15.21 -4.78 -20.71
CA MET A 588 16.43 -4.03 -21.02
C MET A 588 17.60 -4.99 -21.28
N GLY A 589 17.74 -6.04 -20.46
CA GLY A 589 18.70 -7.13 -20.69
C GLY A 589 18.43 -7.88 -22.00
N ASP A 590 17.17 -8.18 -22.32
CA ASP A 590 16.79 -8.87 -23.55
C ASP A 590 16.97 -7.98 -24.80
N ARG A 591 16.69 -6.68 -24.71
CA ARG A 591 16.96 -5.72 -25.79
C ARG A 591 18.45 -5.46 -25.96
N LEU A 592 19.20 -5.35 -24.87
CA LEU A 592 20.65 -5.16 -24.93
C LEU A 592 21.33 -6.42 -25.48
N SER A 593 20.91 -7.61 -25.05
CA SER A 593 21.41 -8.87 -25.59
C SER A 593 20.96 -9.10 -27.04
N ALA A 594 19.74 -8.73 -27.43
CA ALA A 594 19.29 -8.75 -28.81
C ALA A 594 20.05 -7.75 -29.68
N PHE A 595 20.37 -6.57 -29.15
CA PHE A 595 21.18 -5.54 -29.81
C PHE A 595 22.62 -6.03 -30.01
N ILE A 596 23.25 -6.58 -28.96
CA ILE A 596 24.60 -7.18 -29.03
C ILE A 596 24.63 -8.38 -29.99
N ARG A 597 23.57 -9.20 -30.00
CA ARG A 597 23.44 -10.36 -30.91
C ARG A 597 23.24 -9.95 -32.36
N ASN A 598 22.50 -8.86 -32.61
CA ASN A 598 22.37 -8.27 -33.95
C ASN A 598 23.66 -7.58 -34.41
N TRP A 599 24.43 -7.02 -33.49
CA TRP A 599 25.74 -6.42 -33.77
C TRP A 599 26.82 -7.48 -34.07
N ARG A 600 26.66 -8.70 -33.53
CA ARG A 600 27.56 -9.84 -33.76
C ARG A 600 27.22 -10.69 -34.98
N LYS A 601 26.13 -10.44 -35.72
CA LYS A 601 25.88 -11.13 -36.99
C LYS A 601 26.79 -10.54 -38.08
N PRO A 602 27.73 -11.30 -38.67
CA PRO A 602 28.38 -10.88 -39.89
C PRO A 602 27.32 -10.81 -41.00
N ALA A 603 27.40 -9.79 -41.84
CA ALA A 603 26.58 -9.67 -43.04
C ALA A 603 26.82 -10.88 -43.97
N GLN A 604 25.96 -11.89 -43.90
CA GLN A 604 25.87 -12.92 -44.92
C GLN A 604 24.41 -13.19 -45.28
N THR A 605 24.19 -13.17 -46.60
CA THR A 605 23.04 -13.68 -47.36
C THR A 605 21.93 -12.68 -47.71
N GLN A 606 22.23 -11.76 -48.64
CA GLN A 606 21.29 -11.43 -49.72
C GLN A 606 21.61 -12.36 -50.89
N ALA A 607 20.85 -13.44 -51.03
CA ALA A 607 20.78 -14.21 -52.28
C ALA A 607 19.42 -13.90 -52.91
N ALA A 608 19.45 -13.42 -54.15
CA ALA A 608 18.29 -12.99 -54.93
C ALA A 608 17.32 -14.15 -55.23
N PRO A 609 16.00 -13.91 -55.33
CA PRO A 609 15.07 -14.93 -55.78
C PRO A 609 15.13 -15.08 -57.31
N ALA A 610 15.26 -16.32 -57.77
CA ALA A 610 15.13 -16.68 -59.18
C ALA A 610 13.69 -16.46 -59.66
N ARG A 611 13.55 -15.85 -60.83
CA ARG A 611 12.29 -15.71 -61.59
C ARG A 611 11.78 -17.08 -62.02
N THR A 612 10.48 -17.30 -61.86
CA THR A 612 9.70 -18.27 -62.64
C THR A 612 8.49 -17.54 -63.19
N ASP A 613 8.52 -17.34 -64.51
CA ASP A 613 7.44 -16.77 -65.32
C ASP A 613 6.28 -17.78 -65.50
N ASP A 614 5.07 -17.21 -65.49
CA ASP A 614 3.89 -17.48 -66.32
C ASP A 614 3.24 -18.88 -66.38
N ALA A 615 2.00 -18.94 -65.89
CA ALA A 615 0.84 -19.46 -66.63
C ALA A 615 -0.49 -19.05 -65.95
N GLU A 616 -1.24 -18.15 -66.59
CA GLU A 616 -2.65 -17.82 -66.31
C GLU A 616 -3.62 -18.96 -66.72
N PRO A 617 -4.85 -19.02 -66.16
CA PRO A 617 -5.85 -20.04 -66.47
C PRO A 617 -6.78 -19.60 -67.63
N PRO A 618 -7.40 -20.53 -68.40
CA PRO A 618 -8.28 -20.16 -69.49
C PRO A 618 -9.73 -19.99 -69.03
N VAL A 619 -10.35 -18.88 -69.46
CA VAL A 619 -11.81 -18.68 -69.45
C VAL A 619 -12.34 -18.93 -70.86
N GLU A 620 -13.34 -19.80 -70.91
CA GLU A 620 -14.12 -20.24 -72.06
C GLU A 620 -15.13 -19.17 -72.51
N LYS A 621 -15.24 -18.90 -73.83
CA LYS A 621 -16.50 -18.95 -74.61
C LYS A 621 -16.37 -18.56 -76.10
N ALA A 622 -16.68 -19.56 -76.92
CA ALA A 622 -17.68 -19.59 -78.00
C ALA A 622 -17.51 -18.77 -79.32
N THR A 623 -17.43 -19.58 -80.40
CA THR A 623 -18.25 -19.59 -81.64
C THR A 623 -17.81 -18.89 -82.94
N THR A 624 -18.15 -19.61 -84.02
CA THR A 624 -18.09 -19.36 -85.49
C THR A 624 -16.73 -19.65 -86.13
N GLY A 625 -16.58 -20.44 -87.20
CA GLY A 625 -17.52 -21.08 -88.12
C GLY A 625 -17.06 -20.87 -89.57
N ASN A 626 -16.30 -21.82 -90.13
CA ASN A 626 -16.33 -22.30 -91.53
C ASN A 626 -15.21 -23.31 -91.78
#